data_AF-U9VPH8-F1
#
_entry.id   AF-U9VPH8-F1
#
_cell.length_a   1.000
_cell.length_b   1.000
_cell.length_c   1.000
_cell.angle_alpha   90.00
_cell.angle_beta   90.00
_cell.angle_gamma   90.00
#
_symmetry.space_group_name_H-M   'P 1'
#
loop_
_entity.id
_entity.type
_entity.pdbx_description
1 polymer ?
#
loop_
_entity_poly.entity_id
_entity_poly.type
_entity_poly.pdbx_seq_one_letter_code
_entity_poly.pdbx_strand_id
1 'polypeptide(L)' 'MGVISVSEASRAHKVHTSVINRWRNEFLNQAHLAFGGKGGGHESAERIAELERMVGRLTMELAVAKKASDLWNLNGSEP' A
#
# COMPACT_ATOMS: atom_id res chain seq x y z
N MET A 1 15.95 7.18 -23.82
CA MET A 1 16.55 6.50 -22.64
C MET A 1 17.78 5.74 -23.14
N GLY A 2 18.99 6.23 -22.85
CA GLY A 2 20.22 5.62 -23.37
C GLY A 2 20.51 4.30 -22.67
N VAL A 3 20.65 3.22 -23.43
CA VAL A 3 21.15 1.94 -22.91
C VAL A 3 22.65 2.10 -22.73
N ILE A 4 23.11 2.33 -21.49
CA ILE A 4 24.53 2.33 -21.18
C ILE A 4 25.07 0.91 -21.23
N SER A 5 26.26 0.73 -21.80
CA SER A 5 26.90 -0.59 -21.87
C SER A 5 27.48 -1.00 -20.52
N VAL A 6 27.72 -2.30 -20.30
CA VAL A 6 28.32 -2.80 -19.04
C VAL A 6 29.72 -2.24 -18.81
N SER A 7 30.50 -2.06 -19.88
CA SER A 7 31.84 -1.48 -19.83
C SER A 7 31.80 0.01 -19.47
N GLU A 8 30.80 0.73 -19.97
CA GLU A 8 30.55 2.13 -19.61
C GLU A 8 30.13 2.27 -18.15
N ALA A 9 29.19 1.44 -17.68
CA ALA A 9 28.78 1.40 -16.27
C ALA A 9 29.94 1.01 -15.34
N SER A 10 30.78 0.06 -15.75
CA SER A 10 31.98 -0.37 -15.02
C SER A 10 32.96 0.80 -14.81
N ARG A 11 33.20 1.59 -15.86
CA ARG A 11 34.08 2.78 -15.80
C ARG A 11 33.47 3.90 -14.97
N ALA A 12 32.18 4.19 -15.16
CA ALA A 12 31.48 5.27 -14.48
C ALA A 12 31.40 5.04 -12.95
N HIS A 13 31.15 3.80 -12.54
CA HIS A 13 30.93 3.47 -11.13
C HIS A 13 32.13 2.80 -10.46
N LYS A 14 33.25 2.59 -11.19
CA LYS A 14 34.44 1.87 -10.71
C LYS A 14 34.11 0.48 -10.17
N VAL A 15 33.14 -0.19 -10.79
CA VAL A 15 32.68 -1.53 -10.41
C VAL A 15 33.13 -2.52 -11.48
N HIS A 16 33.73 -3.63 -11.07
CA HIS A 16 34.18 -4.64 -12.03
C HIS A 16 33.00 -5.21 -12.83
N THR A 17 33.22 -5.45 -14.13
CA THR A 17 32.21 -5.96 -15.07
C THR A 17 31.55 -7.26 -14.59
N SER A 18 32.29 -8.13 -13.89
CA SER A 18 31.74 -9.37 -13.32
C SER A 18 30.66 -9.10 -12.25
N VAL A 19 30.81 -8.04 -11.45
CA VAL A 19 29.85 -7.67 -10.40
C VAL A 19 28.56 -7.14 -11.02
N ILE A 20 28.68 -6.30 -12.05
CA ILE A 20 27.51 -5.78 -12.79
C ILE A 20 26.74 -6.93 -13.47
N ASN A 21 27.44 -7.88 -14.09
CA ASN A 21 26.80 -9.04 -14.70
C ASN A 21 26.14 -9.95 -13.66
N ARG A 22 26.76 -10.13 -12.48
CA ARG A 22 26.16 -10.87 -11.38
C ARG A 22 24.87 -10.20 -10.91
N TRP A 23 24.88 -8.91 -10.63
CA TRP A 23 23.67 -8.17 -10.23
C TRP A 23 22.57 -8.23 -11.29
N ARG A 24 22.92 -8.15 -12.58
CA ARG A 24 21.95 -8.33 -13.66
C ARG A 24 21.29 -9.72 -13.59
N ASN A 25 22.08 -10.78 -13.42
CA ASN A 25 21.55 -12.13 -13.31
C ASN A 25 20.70 -12.32 -12.05
N GLU A 26 21.17 -11.84 -10.90
CA GLU A 26 20.43 -11.87 -9.64
C GLU A 26 19.10 -11.13 -9.79
N PHE A 27 19.11 -9.93 -10.39
CA PHE A 27 17.91 -9.16 -10.66
C PHE A 27 16.97 -9.89 -11.62
N LEU A 28 17.44 -10.47 -12.72
CA LEU A 28 16.55 -11.22 -13.63
C LEU A 28 15.92 -12.45 -12.96
N ASN A 29 16.69 -13.16 -12.12
CA ASN A 29 16.20 -14.35 -11.41
C ASN A 29 15.26 -14.00 -10.25
N GLN A 30 15.50 -12.88 -9.57
CA GLN A 30 14.80 -12.49 -8.34
C GLN A 30 14.03 -11.17 -8.48
N ALA A 31 13.76 -10.71 -9.71
CA ALA A 31 13.08 -9.43 -9.99
C ALA A 31 11.74 -9.35 -9.25
N HIS A 32 11.02 -10.47 -9.22
CA HIS A 32 9.72 -10.61 -8.56
C HIS A 32 9.78 -10.50 -7.03
N LEU A 33 10.98 -10.57 -6.44
CA LEU A 33 11.23 -10.40 -5.00
C LEU A 33 11.87 -9.04 -4.69
N ALA A 34 12.63 -8.48 -5.63
CA ALA A 34 13.39 -7.23 -5.47
C ALA A 34 12.51 -6.01 -5.15
N PHE A 35 11.26 -6.02 -5.63
CA PHE A 35 10.27 -4.99 -5.32
C PHE A 35 9.06 -5.62 -4.64
N GLY A 36 9.25 -6.11 -3.42
CA GLY A 36 8.16 -6.51 -2.53
C GLY A 36 7.24 -7.57 -3.14
N GLY A 37 7.78 -8.74 -3.44
CA GLY A 37 6.99 -9.88 -3.91
C GLY A 37 5.87 -10.23 -2.93
N LYS A 38 4.62 -10.06 -3.36
CA LYS A 38 3.34 -10.62 -2.84
C LYS A 38 3.03 -10.57 -1.33
N GLY A 39 3.96 -10.17 -0.45
CA GLY A 39 3.82 -10.19 1.00
C GLY A 39 3.33 -8.86 1.60
N GLY A 40 3.70 -7.72 1.00
CA GLY A 40 3.24 -6.42 1.48
C GLY A 40 1.82 -6.05 1.06
N GLY A 41 1.31 -6.65 -0.01
CA GLY A 41 0.00 -6.33 -0.61
C GLY A 41 -1.17 -7.06 0.04
N HIS A 42 -0.99 -8.29 0.54
CA HIS A 42 -2.09 -9.08 1.09
C HIS A 42 -2.45 -8.65 2.51
N GLU A 43 -1.44 -8.51 3.39
CA GLU A 43 -1.66 -8.03 4.76
C GLU A 43 -2.20 -6.59 4.76
N SER A 44 -1.72 -5.74 3.84
CA SER A 44 -2.26 -4.40 3.66
C SER A 44 -3.69 -4.41 3.10
N ALA A 45 -4.01 -5.26 2.12
CA ALA A 45 -5.36 -5.38 1.59
C ALA A 45 -6.36 -5.92 2.63
N GLU A 46 -5.98 -6.91 3.43
CA GLU A 46 -6.82 -7.42 4.52
C GLU A 46 -7.05 -6.35 5.59
N ARG A 47 -6.01 -5.60 5.96
CA ARG A 47 -6.13 -4.49 6.89
C ARG A 47 -7.04 -3.39 6.33
N ILE A 48 -6.92 -3.06 5.04
CA ILE A 48 -7.78 -2.10 4.35
C ILE A 48 -9.23 -2.59 4.38
N ALA A 49 -9.51 -3.84 4.02
CA ALA A 49 -10.85 -4.39 3.99
C ALA A 49 -11.50 -4.46 5.39
N GLU A 50 -10.73 -4.68 6.46
CA GLU A 50 -11.25 -4.57 7.83
C GLU A 50 -11.58 -3.11 8.18
N LEU A 51 -10.69 -2.17 7.84
CA LEU A 51 -10.92 -0.75 8.10
C LEU A 51 -12.15 -0.23 7.33
N GLU A 52 -12.35 -0.63 6.09
CA GLU A 52 -13.54 -0.29 5.30
C GLU A 52 -14.83 -0.81 5.97
N ARG A 53 -14.82 -2.06 6.45
CA ARG A 53 -15.95 -2.63 7.21
C ARG A 53 -16.22 -1.88 8.51
N MET A 54 -15.17 -1.49 9.24
CA MET A 54 -15.30 -0.68 10.46
C MET A 54 -15.91 0.69 10.17
N VAL A 55 -15.45 1.38 9.13
CA VAL A 55 -15.99 2.68 8.70
C VAL A 55 -17.48 2.56 8.36
N GLY A 56 -17.87 1.49 7.66
CA GLY A 56 -19.28 1.21 7.36
C GLY A 56 -20.13 1.07 8.62
N ARG A 57 -19.68 0.27 9.60
CA ARG A 57 -20.37 0.09 10.90
C ARG A 57 -20.52 1.41 11.65
N LEU A 58 -19.43 2.15 11.82
CA LEU A 58 -19.42 3.43 12.53
C LEU A 58 -20.32 4.47 11.85
N THR A 59 -20.38 4.48 10.51
CA THR A 59 -21.27 5.38 9.77
C THR A 59 -22.74 5.09 10.08
N MET A 60 -23.11 3.81 10.15
CA MET A 60 -24.47 3.40 10.47
C MET A 60 -24.83 3.69 11.93
N GLU A 61 -23.93 3.38 12.88
CA GLU A 61 -24.11 3.72 14.30
C GLU A 61 -24.30 5.22 14.51
N LEU A 62 -23.51 6.04 13.82
CA LEU A 62 -23.60 7.49 13.86
C LEU A 62 -24.93 7.99 13.29
N ALA A 63 -25.41 7.42 12.18
CA ALA A 63 -26.71 7.76 11.61
C ALA A 63 -27.86 7.46 12.58
N VAL A 64 -27.82 6.30 13.25
CA VAL A 64 -28.81 5.92 14.27
C VAL A 64 -28.75 6.86 15.47
N ALA A 65 -27.55 7.14 15.99
CA ALA A 65 -27.37 8.03 17.14
C ALA A 65 -27.87 9.45 16.85
N LYS A 66 -27.60 9.99 15.66
CA LYS A 66 -28.15 11.28 15.22
C LYS A 66 -29.67 11.24 15.20
N LYS A 67 -30.27 10.23 14.57
CA LYS A 67 -31.72 10.13 14.48
C LYS A 67 -32.37 10.01 15.86
N ALA A 68 -31.78 9.23 16.76
CA ALA A 68 -32.24 9.13 18.14
C ALA A 68 -32.19 10.51 18.81
N SER A 69 -31.05 11.21 18.76
CA SER A 69 -30.92 12.54 19.35
C SER A 69 -31.94 13.54 18.80
N ASP A 70 -32.21 13.51 17.49
CA ASP A 70 -33.22 14.37 16.89
C ASP A 70 -34.62 14.07 17.46
N LEU A 71 -34.97 12.79 17.62
CA LEU A 71 -36.25 12.38 18.21
C LEU A 71 -36.36 12.79 19.68
N TRP A 72 -35.28 12.67 20.46
CA TRP A 72 -35.23 13.17 21.84
C TRP A 72 -35.45 14.68 21.91
N ASN A 73 -34.80 15.46 21.03
CA ASN A 73 -34.98 16.91 20.97
C ASN A 73 -36.41 17.32 20.56
N LEU A 74 -37.04 16.56 19.65
CA LEU A 74 -38.44 16.79 19.25
C LEU A 74 -39.43 16.48 20.40
N ASN A 75 -39.20 15.40 21.15
CA ASN A 75 -40.06 15.02 22.29
C ASN A 75 -39.83 15.89 23.53
N GLY A 76 -38.65 16.51 23.68
CA GLY A 76 -38.35 17.44 24.77
C GLY A 76 -38.86 18.86 24.55
N SER A 77 -39.60 19.10 23.45
CA SER A 77 -40.10 20.43 23.04
C SER A 77 -41.61 20.60 23.22
N GLU A 78 -42.30 19.72 23.95
CA GLU A 78 -43.67 19.98 24.42
C GLU A 78 -43.66 20.76 25.76
N PRO A 79 -44.48 21.82 25.90
CA PRO A 79 -44.55 22.66 27.10
C PRO A 79 -45.24 21.99 28.30
#